data_AF-A0A383CK26-F1
#
_entry.id   AF-A0A383CK26-F1
#
_cell.length_a   1.000
_cell.length_b   1.000
_cell.length_c   1.000
_cell.angle_alpha   90.00
_cell.angle_beta   90.00
_cell.angle_gamma   90.00
#
_symmetry.space_group_name_H-M   'P 1'
#
loop_
_entity.id
_entity.type
_entity.pdbx_description
1 polymer ?
#
loop_
_entity_poly.entity_id
_entity_poly.type
_entity_poly.pdbx_seq_one_letter_code
_entity_poly.pdbx_strand_id
1 'polypeptide(L)'
;MLIFLSLLWGQGKEYEGPEDSAGDIAAEKEGYMIGNRVYLYFRNTTELSDWPRVNVSKWPNNPNGLKMTDGIGLLVSAKVFIEDDGNAATLDTIPLTELSDIYTKDHHTLYYLQTSYREEMDRDPTGTVEWGFYPVFGYFNETGEYPALSNIENSWPIGGWPSTGFEFKWP
;
A
#
# COMPACT_ATOMS: atom_id res chain seq x y z
N MET A 1 40.69 4.57 1.78
CA MET A 1 40.17 4.64 3.16
C MET A 1 38.78 5.26 3.25
N LEU A 2 38.45 6.33 2.47
CA LEU A 2 37.08 6.90 2.46
C LEU A 2 35.98 5.99 1.88
N ILE A 3 36.30 5.16 0.87
CA ILE A 3 35.31 4.28 0.20
C ILE A 3 34.86 3.10 1.09
N PHE A 4 35.69 2.68 2.05
CA PHE A 4 35.33 1.62 3.01
C PHE A 4 34.36 2.11 4.10
N LEU A 5 34.38 3.40 4.47
CA LEU A 5 33.43 3.94 5.45
C LEU A 5 32.02 4.10 4.89
N SER A 6 31.87 4.43 3.59
CA SER A 6 30.56 4.59 2.97
C SER A 6 29.76 3.29 2.83
N LEU A 7 30.45 2.14 2.76
CA LEU A 7 29.81 0.82 2.74
C LEU A 7 29.24 0.41 4.11
N LEU A 8 29.76 0.97 5.21
CA LEU A 8 29.25 0.71 6.55
C LEU A 8 27.97 1.49 6.87
N TRP A 9 27.70 2.59 6.15
CA TRP A 9 26.58 3.50 6.43
C TRP A 9 25.52 3.52 5.32
N GLY A 10 25.70 2.73 4.26
CA GLY A 10 24.69 2.48 3.24
C GLY A 10 23.72 1.36 3.62
N GLN A 11 23.39 1.23 4.91
CA GLN A 11 22.49 0.19 5.41
C GLN A 11 21.06 0.73 5.43
N GLY A 12 20.09 -0.16 5.16
CA GLY A 12 18.68 0.14 5.38
C GLY A 12 18.52 0.65 6.82
N LYS A 13 18.00 1.86 6.97
CA LYS A 13 17.64 2.34 8.29
C LYS A 13 16.50 1.47 8.80
N GLU A 14 16.55 1.14 10.08
CA GLU A 14 15.37 0.59 10.75
C GLU A 14 14.19 1.53 10.48
N TYR A 15 13.02 0.96 10.26
CA TYR A 15 11.84 1.74 9.97
C TYR A 15 11.48 2.60 11.19
N GLU A 16 11.70 3.91 11.10
CA GLU A 16 11.36 4.90 12.13
C GLU A 16 9.97 5.52 11.89
N GLY A 17 9.09 4.84 11.15
CA GLY A 17 7.76 5.33 10.84
C GLY A 17 6.72 4.99 11.91
N PRO A 18 5.43 5.23 11.60
CA PRO A 18 4.33 4.89 12.49
C PRO A 18 4.17 3.40 12.74
N GLU A 19 3.77 3.06 13.97
CA GLU A 19 3.35 1.72 14.39
C GLU A 19 1.87 1.51 14.07
N ASP A 20 1.61 1.00 12.86
CA ASP A 20 0.26 0.84 12.32
C ASP A 20 -0.33 -0.54 12.62
N SER A 21 -1.65 -0.60 12.84
CA SER A 21 -2.38 -1.86 12.85
C SER A 21 -2.48 -2.44 11.43
N ALA A 22 -2.96 -3.68 11.31
CA ALA A 22 -3.40 -4.20 10.02
C ALA A 22 -4.48 -3.29 9.40
N GLY A 23 -4.52 -3.25 8.07
CA GLY A 23 -5.57 -2.55 7.33
C GLY A 23 -6.95 -3.17 7.57
N ASP A 24 -7.99 -2.33 7.46
CA ASP A 24 -9.37 -2.71 7.74
C ASP A 24 -10.29 -2.29 6.58
N ILE A 25 -11.19 -3.18 6.16
CA ILE A 25 -12.21 -2.91 5.14
C ILE A 25 -13.08 -1.71 5.55
N ALA A 26 -13.34 -1.54 6.85
CA ALA A 26 -14.13 -0.43 7.37
C ALA A 26 -13.47 0.95 7.18
N ALA A 27 -12.14 0.98 6.95
CA ALA A 27 -11.40 2.21 6.67
C ALA A 27 -11.40 2.59 5.17
N GLU A 28 -12.03 1.80 4.30
CA GLU A 28 -12.16 2.12 2.89
C GLU A 28 -12.95 3.42 2.67
N LYS A 29 -12.41 4.24 1.77
CA LYS A 29 -13.02 5.49 1.30
C LYS A 29 -12.81 5.66 -0.19
N GLU A 30 -13.76 6.34 -0.80
CA GLU A 30 -13.76 6.66 -2.22
C GLU A 30 -13.50 8.16 -2.44
N GLY A 31 -12.88 8.51 -3.56
CA GLY A 31 -12.63 9.90 -3.91
C GLY A 31 -12.48 10.13 -5.41
N TYR A 32 -12.28 11.40 -5.77
CA TYR A 32 -12.00 11.80 -7.15
C TYR A 32 -10.75 12.67 -7.22
N MET A 33 -9.77 12.24 -8.02
CA MET A 33 -8.66 13.06 -8.49
C MET A 33 -9.14 13.93 -9.65
N ILE A 34 -9.31 15.22 -9.38
CA ILE A 34 -9.79 16.20 -10.35
C ILE A 34 -8.72 17.29 -10.51
N GLY A 35 -8.14 17.40 -11.71
CA GLY A 35 -7.09 18.36 -11.99
C GLY A 35 -6.53 18.18 -13.40
N ASN A 36 -5.92 19.22 -13.98
CA ASN A 36 -5.31 19.13 -15.33
C ASN A 36 -6.22 18.55 -16.42
N ARG A 37 -7.54 18.84 -16.34
CA ARG A 37 -8.60 18.29 -17.20
C ARG A 37 -8.78 16.76 -17.06
N VAL A 38 -8.26 16.13 -16.02
CA VAL A 38 -8.52 14.74 -15.67
C VAL A 38 -9.64 14.69 -14.62
N TYR A 39 -10.53 13.71 -14.78
CA TYR A 39 -11.50 13.30 -13.76
C TYR A 39 -11.32 11.80 -13.55
N LEU A 40 -10.84 11.39 -12.38
CA LEU A 40 -10.51 10.00 -12.09
C LEU A 40 -10.96 9.62 -10.68
N TYR A 41 -11.86 8.67 -10.59
CA TYR A 41 -12.25 8.03 -9.35
C TYR A 41 -11.12 7.15 -8.82
N PHE A 42 -11.05 7.02 -7.50
CA PHE A 42 -10.16 6.09 -6.84
C PHE A 42 -10.76 5.57 -5.54
N ARG A 43 -10.28 4.40 -5.11
CA ARG A 43 -10.42 3.88 -3.76
C ARG A 43 -9.07 3.98 -3.06
N ASN A 44 -9.06 4.24 -1.76
CA ASN A 44 -7.83 4.19 -0.95
C ASN A 44 -7.27 2.76 -0.76
N THR A 45 -7.80 1.78 -1.49
CA THR A 45 -7.22 0.43 -1.70
C THR A 45 -6.19 0.40 -2.83
N THR A 46 -5.88 1.54 -3.46
CA THR A 46 -4.98 1.74 -4.63
C THR A 46 -5.61 1.53 -6.02
N GLU A 47 -6.89 1.15 -6.07
CA GLU A 47 -7.61 1.02 -7.34
C GLU A 47 -8.02 2.38 -7.91
N LEU A 48 -7.80 2.59 -9.22
CA LEU A 48 -8.27 3.76 -9.96
C LEU A 48 -9.30 3.35 -11.00
N SER A 49 -10.31 4.21 -11.18
CA SER A 49 -11.51 3.95 -11.99
C SER A 49 -12.34 2.78 -11.44
N ASP A 50 -13.54 2.58 -12.00
CA ASP A 50 -14.47 1.54 -11.53
C ASP A 50 -15.48 1.23 -12.65
N TRP A 51 -15.32 0.09 -13.32
CA TRP A 51 -16.41 -0.44 -14.16
C TRP A 51 -17.44 -1.15 -13.27
N PRO A 52 -18.75 -0.92 -13.46
CA PRO A 52 -19.41 -0.36 -14.65
C PRO A 52 -19.68 1.15 -14.64
N ARG A 53 -19.07 1.93 -13.75
CA ARG A 53 -19.26 3.39 -13.70
C ARG A 53 -18.56 4.06 -14.89
N VAL A 54 -19.24 4.14 -16.03
CA VAL A 54 -18.69 4.67 -17.31
C VAL A 54 -18.10 6.08 -17.25
N ASN A 55 -18.54 6.91 -16.31
CA ASN A 55 -18.21 8.33 -16.23
C ASN A 55 -17.20 8.67 -15.12
N VAL A 56 -16.45 7.70 -14.61
CA VAL A 56 -15.54 7.90 -13.47
C VAL A 56 -14.06 7.98 -13.83
N SER A 57 -13.72 7.83 -15.11
CA SER A 57 -12.37 8.03 -15.63
C SER A 57 -12.50 8.75 -16.97
N LYS A 58 -12.24 10.06 -17.01
CA LYS A 58 -12.58 10.92 -18.16
C LYS A 58 -11.51 11.97 -18.45
N TRP A 59 -11.17 12.12 -19.74
CA TRP A 59 -10.39 13.25 -20.25
C TRP A 59 -10.85 13.68 -21.65
N PRO A 60 -10.91 14.99 -21.93
CA PRO A 60 -10.84 16.08 -20.96
C PRO A 60 -12.05 16.09 -20.00
N ASN A 61 -11.91 16.66 -18.81
CA ASN A 61 -13.00 16.80 -17.83
C ASN A 61 -13.98 17.90 -18.26
N ASN A 62 -14.75 17.62 -19.30
CA ASN A 62 -15.81 18.47 -19.84
C ASN A 62 -16.89 17.59 -20.49
N PRO A 63 -17.96 18.16 -21.06
CA PRO A 63 -19.04 17.38 -21.69
C PRO A 63 -18.61 16.53 -22.90
N ASN A 64 -17.48 16.85 -23.54
CA ASN A 64 -16.94 16.13 -24.71
C ASN A 64 -15.83 15.13 -24.32
N GLY A 65 -15.57 14.94 -23.02
CA GLY A 65 -14.59 14.01 -22.51
C GLY A 65 -14.95 12.56 -22.80
N LEU A 66 -13.94 11.75 -23.08
CA LEU A 66 -14.10 10.31 -23.29
C LEU A 66 -13.55 9.53 -22.11
N LYS A 67 -14.04 8.28 -21.94
CA LYS A 67 -13.54 7.36 -20.93
C LYS A 67 -12.04 7.10 -21.19
N MET A 68 -11.19 7.24 -20.17
CA MET A 68 -9.75 7.00 -20.33
C MET A 68 -9.38 5.54 -20.06
N THR A 69 -9.81 5.02 -18.91
CA THR A 69 -9.42 3.69 -18.40
C THR A 69 -10.61 2.98 -17.78
N ASP A 70 -10.55 1.66 -17.78
CA ASP A 70 -11.56 0.82 -17.14
C ASP A 70 -11.29 0.67 -15.64
N GLY A 71 -10.14 0.11 -15.31
CA GLY A 71 -9.54 0.05 -13.98
C GLY A 71 -8.02 0.11 -14.08
N ILE A 72 -7.37 0.55 -12.99
CA ILE A 72 -5.92 0.46 -12.81
C ILE A 72 -5.69 -0.08 -11.39
N GLY A 73 -4.92 -1.16 -11.26
CA GLY A 73 -4.45 -1.69 -9.98
C GLY A 73 -2.96 -1.41 -9.78
N LEU A 74 -2.58 -1.09 -8.54
CA LEU A 74 -1.17 -1.00 -8.15
C LEU A 74 -0.61 -2.41 -7.91
N LEU A 75 0.50 -2.72 -8.57
CA LEU A 75 1.27 -3.92 -8.29
C LEU A 75 2.49 -3.56 -7.44
N VAL A 76 2.58 -4.13 -6.24
CA VAL A 76 3.76 -4.02 -5.38
C VAL A 76 4.46 -5.36 -5.32
N SER A 77 5.75 -5.40 -5.61
CA SER A 77 6.54 -6.62 -5.56
C SER A 77 7.75 -6.49 -4.64
N ALA A 78 8.14 -7.61 -4.04
CA ALA A 78 9.29 -7.69 -3.18
C ALA A 78 10.02 -9.02 -3.39
N LYS A 79 11.35 -8.95 -3.44
CA LYS A 79 12.21 -10.14 -3.33
C LYS A 79 12.51 -10.35 -1.85
N VAL A 80 12.17 -11.53 -1.34
CA VAL A 80 12.36 -11.91 0.05
C VAL A 80 13.18 -13.19 0.12
N PHE A 81 14.04 -13.28 1.13
CA PHE A 81 14.84 -14.47 1.41
C PHE A 81 14.25 -15.16 2.63
N ILE A 82 13.98 -16.45 2.54
CA ILE A 82 13.44 -17.26 3.65
C ILE A 82 14.51 -18.25 4.07
N GLU A 83 14.88 -18.27 5.35
CA GLU A 83 15.89 -19.19 5.89
C GLU A 83 15.51 -20.64 5.58
N ASP A 84 16.44 -21.41 5.01
CA ASP A 84 16.27 -22.84 4.76
C ASP A 84 16.89 -23.62 5.93
N ASP A 85 16.05 -24.30 6.71
CA ASP A 85 16.52 -25.08 7.87
C ASP A 85 17.17 -26.44 7.48
N GLY A 86 17.17 -26.77 6.18
CA GLY A 86 17.71 -28.00 5.61
C GLY A 86 16.86 -29.25 5.87
N ASN A 87 15.67 -29.10 6.48
CA ASN A 87 14.77 -30.18 6.82
C ASN A 87 13.52 -30.15 5.95
N ALA A 88 13.51 -31.01 4.92
CA ALA A 88 12.39 -31.13 3.99
C ALA A 88 11.05 -31.59 4.62
N ALA A 89 11.01 -31.95 5.91
CA ALA A 89 9.77 -32.27 6.63
C ALA A 89 9.09 -31.04 7.26
N THR A 90 9.77 -29.89 7.33
CA THR A 90 9.25 -28.63 7.87
C THR A 90 9.00 -27.61 6.76
N LEU A 91 8.12 -26.64 7.02
CA LEU A 91 7.90 -25.50 6.13
C LEU A 91 8.70 -24.32 6.64
N ASP A 92 9.61 -23.83 5.80
CA ASP A 92 10.40 -22.63 6.08
C ASP A 92 9.52 -21.38 6.04
N THR A 93 9.55 -20.59 7.11
CA THR A 93 8.67 -19.39 7.26
C THR A 93 9.40 -18.16 7.80
N ILE A 94 10.69 -18.27 8.14
CA ILE A 94 11.43 -17.20 8.79
C ILE A 94 12.12 -16.33 7.73
N PRO A 95 11.74 -15.06 7.56
CA PRO A 95 12.41 -14.17 6.62
C PRO A 95 13.79 -13.74 7.14
N LEU A 96 14.77 -13.72 6.25
CA LEU A 96 16.08 -13.14 6.52
C LEU A 96 16.06 -11.64 6.19
N THR A 97 16.21 -10.81 7.22
CA THR A 97 16.24 -9.34 7.09
C THR A 97 17.65 -8.77 7.17
N GLU A 98 18.61 -9.52 7.70
CA GLU A 98 20.00 -9.09 7.86
C GLU A 98 20.86 -9.47 6.64
N LEU A 99 21.65 -8.53 6.15
CA LEU A 99 22.53 -8.77 4.99
C LEU A 99 23.53 -9.90 5.26
N SER A 100 24.11 -9.97 6.46
CA SER A 100 25.04 -11.04 6.82
C SER A 100 24.40 -12.41 6.69
N ASP A 101 23.15 -12.54 7.15
CA ASP A 101 22.41 -13.79 7.13
C ASP A 101 22.08 -14.17 5.69
N ILE A 102 21.62 -13.22 4.88
CA ILE A 102 21.38 -13.43 3.44
C ILE A 102 22.64 -13.92 2.71
N TYR A 103 23.83 -13.47 3.09
CA TYR A 103 25.08 -13.89 2.43
C TYR A 103 25.69 -15.18 2.97
N THR A 104 25.32 -15.63 4.17
CA THR A 104 26.00 -16.73 4.86
C THR A 104 25.11 -17.94 5.15
N LYS A 105 23.79 -17.75 5.20
CA LYS A 105 22.83 -18.83 5.44
C LYS A 105 22.24 -19.33 4.13
N ASP A 106 21.95 -20.63 4.10
CA ASP A 106 21.12 -21.21 3.04
C ASP A 106 19.70 -20.64 3.15
N HIS A 107 19.12 -20.33 2.00
CA HIS A 107 17.82 -19.66 1.94
C HIS A 107 17.12 -19.88 0.59
N HIS A 108 15.80 -19.86 0.65
CA HIS A 108 14.93 -19.76 -0.52
C HIS A 108 14.83 -18.31 -0.98
N THR A 109 14.64 -18.12 -2.28
CA THR A 109 14.29 -16.80 -2.84
C THR A 109 12.83 -16.82 -3.26
N LEU A 110 12.02 -15.94 -2.65
CA LEU A 110 10.64 -15.72 -3.03
C LEU A 110 10.45 -14.34 -3.65
N TYR A 111 9.56 -14.26 -4.63
CA TYR A 111 9.13 -13.00 -5.23
C TYR A 111 7.64 -12.83 -4.94
N TYR A 112 7.34 -11.96 -3.99
CA TYR A 112 5.97 -11.56 -3.69
C TYR A 112 5.51 -10.54 -4.72
N LEU A 113 4.24 -10.63 -5.09
CA LEU A 113 3.51 -9.64 -5.88
C LEU A 113 2.12 -9.51 -5.25
N GLN A 114 1.78 -8.32 -4.80
CA GLN A 114 0.48 -8.03 -4.19
C GLN A 114 -0.19 -6.87 -4.93
N THR A 115 -1.52 -6.91 -4.96
CA THR A 115 -2.40 -5.91 -5.55
C THR A 115 -3.67 -5.81 -4.73
N SER A 116 -4.46 -4.77 -4.96
CA SER A 116 -5.87 -4.73 -4.57
C SER A 116 -6.64 -4.27 -5.78
N TYR A 117 -7.47 -5.14 -6.33
CA TYR A 117 -8.22 -4.86 -7.55
C TYR A 117 -9.57 -5.54 -7.48
N ARG A 118 -10.63 -4.94 -8.04
CA ARG A 118 -12.00 -5.45 -7.89
C ARG A 118 -12.29 -6.82 -8.53
N GLU A 119 -11.32 -7.43 -9.22
CA GLU A 119 -11.50 -8.67 -9.98
C GLU A 119 -10.51 -9.74 -9.49
N GLU A 120 -10.99 -10.98 -9.33
CA GLU A 120 -10.19 -12.19 -9.11
C GLU A 120 -9.22 -12.13 -7.91
N MET A 121 -9.61 -11.44 -6.84
CA MET A 121 -8.85 -11.44 -5.58
C MET A 121 -9.06 -12.75 -4.82
N ASP A 122 -7.95 -13.31 -4.33
CA ASP A 122 -8.01 -14.42 -3.37
C ASP A 122 -8.71 -13.98 -2.10
N ARG A 123 -9.39 -14.92 -1.44
CA ARG A 123 -10.15 -14.67 -0.21
C ARG A 123 -9.62 -15.48 0.95
N ASP A 124 -9.94 -15.02 2.15
CA ASP A 124 -9.75 -15.77 3.36
C ASP A 124 -10.52 -17.12 3.30
N PRO A 125 -10.18 -18.11 4.14
CA PRO A 125 -10.84 -19.42 4.11
C PRO A 125 -12.36 -19.38 4.31
N THR A 126 -12.91 -18.32 4.91
CA THR A 126 -14.35 -18.13 5.06
C THR A 126 -15.01 -17.47 3.84
N GLY A 127 -14.22 -16.91 2.93
CA GLY A 127 -14.68 -16.22 1.72
C GLY A 127 -15.26 -14.83 1.97
N THR A 128 -15.02 -14.25 3.15
CA THR A 128 -15.61 -12.98 3.61
C THR A 128 -14.71 -11.78 3.37
N VAL A 129 -13.39 -11.98 3.36
CA VAL A 129 -12.38 -10.93 3.19
C VAL A 129 -11.49 -11.27 2.01
N GLU A 130 -11.26 -10.29 1.13
CA GLU A 130 -10.28 -10.42 0.05
C GLU A 130 -8.87 -10.13 0.58
N TRP A 131 -7.86 -10.85 0.12
CA TRP A 131 -6.47 -10.59 0.50
C TRP A 131 -5.90 -9.45 -0.33
N GLY A 132 -6.26 -8.22 0.03
CA GLY A 132 -5.88 -7.00 -0.68
C GLY A 132 -5.15 -5.98 0.18
N PHE A 133 -4.86 -4.83 -0.43
CA PHE A 133 -4.48 -3.63 0.32
C PHE A 133 -5.73 -2.98 0.89
N TYR A 134 -5.74 -2.83 2.22
CA TYR A 134 -6.73 -2.06 2.94
C TYR A 134 -6.07 -0.90 3.68
N PRO A 135 -6.74 0.25 3.75
CA PRO A 135 -6.27 1.40 4.52
C PRO A 135 -6.29 1.10 6.03
N VAL A 136 -5.47 1.85 6.76
CA VAL A 136 -5.44 1.84 8.23
C VAL A 136 -6.13 3.12 8.74
N PHE A 137 -6.82 3.02 9.87
CA PHE A 137 -7.36 4.17 10.59
C PHE A 137 -6.24 5.15 11.03
N GLY A 138 -6.59 6.40 11.36
CA GLY A 138 -5.64 7.43 11.73
C GLY A 138 -5.00 8.22 10.57
N TYR A 139 -5.15 7.80 9.31
CA TYR A 139 -4.61 8.50 8.14
C TYR A 139 -5.61 9.39 7.39
N PHE A 140 -6.84 9.48 7.90
CA PHE A 140 -7.90 10.36 7.39
C PHE A 140 -8.84 10.73 8.54
N ASN A 141 -9.77 11.65 8.30
CA ASN A 141 -10.84 11.94 9.24
C ASN A 141 -11.82 10.77 9.28
N GLU A 142 -11.74 9.95 10.32
CA GLU A 142 -12.55 8.73 10.49
C GLU A 142 -14.06 9.00 10.61
N THR A 143 -14.45 10.23 10.97
CA THR A 143 -15.85 10.66 11.02
C THR A 143 -16.37 11.16 9.67
N GLY A 144 -15.49 11.27 8.67
CA GLY A 144 -15.78 11.77 7.34
C GLY A 144 -15.98 10.66 6.30
N GLU A 145 -16.42 11.10 5.12
CA GLU A 145 -16.73 10.22 3.98
C GLU A 145 -15.58 10.14 2.95
N TYR A 146 -14.53 10.92 3.13
CA TYR A 146 -13.45 11.04 2.16
C TYR A 146 -12.13 10.48 2.72
N PRO A 147 -11.26 9.93 1.85
CA PRO A 147 -9.86 9.77 2.22
C PRO A 147 -9.25 11.15 2.46
N ALA A 148 -8.06 11.21 3.07
CA ALA A 148 -7.38 12.48 3.24
C ALA A 148 -6.98 13.08 1.87
N LEU A 149 -7.59 14.22 1.54
CA LEU A 149 -7.47 14.91 0.26
C LEU A 149 -6.86 16.29 0.46
N SER A 150 -5.88 16.65 -0.36
CA SER A 150 -5.12 17.91 -0.22
C SER A 150 -5.97 19.18 -0.34
N ASN A 151 -7.10 19.11 -1.02
CA ASN A 151 -8.04 20.22 -1.20
C ASN A 151 -9.26 20.18 -0.26
N ILE A 152 -9.29 19.23 0.69
CA ILE A 152 -10.37 19.06 1.66
C ILE A 152 -9.72 18.91 3.04
N GLU A 153 -9.37 20.03 3.67
CA GLU A 153 -8.62 20.05 4.94
C GLU A 153 -9.33 19.25 6.05
N ASN A 154 -10.66 19.30 6.12
CA ASN A 154 -11.45 18.54 7.09
C ASN A 154 -11.51 17.02 6.83
N SER A 155 -10.89 16.52 5.75
CA SER A 155 -10.70 15.09 5.50
C SER A 155 -9.41 14.54 6.12
N TRP A 156 -8.54 15.39 6.67
CA TRP A 156 -7.28 15.00 7.27
C TRP A 156 -7.49 14.42 8.69
N PRO A 157 -6.52 13.65 9.23
CA PRO A 157 -6.59 13.13 10.60
C PRO A 157 -6.81 14.25 11.63
N ILE A 158 -7.82 14.11 12.50
CA ILE A 158 -8.18 15.13 13.50
C ILE A 158 -7.05 15.35 14.53
N GLY A 159 -6.26 14.31 14.83
CA GLY A 159 -5.17 14.36 15.80
C GLY A 159 -3.80 14.75 15.24
N GLY A 160 -3.70 14.97 13.93
CA GLY A 160 -2.42 15.09 13.20
C GLY A 160 -2.05 13.79 12.50
N TRP A 161 -1.07 13.86 11.61
CA TRP A 161 -0.59 12.70 10.85
C TRP A 161 0.21 11.75 11.72
N PRO A 162 0.00 10.43 11.61
CA PRO A 162 0.86 9.45 12.25
C PRO A 162 2.34 9.72 11.95
N SER A 163 3.17 9.61 12.99
CA SER A 163 4.61 9.79 12.97
C SER A 163 5.29 8.62 13.68
N THR A 164 6.59 8.70 13.94
CA THR A 164 7.38 7.66 14.62
C THR A 164 6.68 7.07 15.84
N GLY A 165 6.58 5.74 15.89
CA GLY A 165 5.89 5.07 16.98
C GLY A 165 4.38 5.36 16.96
N PHE A 166 3.86 5.84 18.08
CA PHE A 166 2.44 6.22 18.23
C PHE A 166 2.25 7.75 18.30
N GLU A 167 3.24 8.52 17.86
CA GLU A 167 3.19 9.98 17.88
C GLU A 167 2.42 10.56 16.68
N PHE A 168 1.95 11.80 16.81
CA PHE A 168 1.30 12.55 15.73
C PHE A 168 2.06 13.86 15.43
N LYS A 169 2.04 14.29 14.17
CA LYS A 169 2.59 15.58 13.73
C LYS A 169 1.64 16.34 12.81
N TRP A 170 1.61 17.65 12.94
CA TRP A 170 0.96 18.53 11.97
C TRP A 170 1.97 19.01 10.93
N PRO A 171 1.56 19.21 9.66
CA PRO A 171 2.38 19.91 8.68
C PRO A 171 2.60 21.38 9.04
#